data_AF-A0A7S2MY62-F1
#
_entry.id   AF-A0A7S2MY62-F1
#
_cell.length_a   1.000
_cell.length_b   1.000
_cell.length_c   1.000
_cell.angle_alpha   90.00
_cell.angle_beta   90.00
_cell.angle_gamma   90.00
#
_symmetry.space_group_name_H-M   'P 1'
#
loop_
_entity.id
_entity.type
_entity.pdbx_description
1 polymer ?
#
loop_
_entity_poly.entity_id
_entity_poly.type
_entity_poly.pdbx_seq_one_letter_code
_entity_poly.pdbx_strand_id
1 'polypeptide(L)'
;FDAGRSYNGDICCPETPISNGCVCDDTPTPWMVSNNKTCEDIPNTIQSKCNADATWEAEKYCQKSCFDAGRGYSGDECCSNSCTECDDTPTDYMNSIGHTCETGTWHIQNNCNENVAWVGAGYCRQSCFEAERGYEGDSCCS
;
A
#
# COMPACT_ATOMS: atom_id res chain seq x y z
N PHE A 1 -13.20 -33.15 5.88
CA PHE A 1 -13.62 -32.25 6.97
C PHE A 1 -12.35 -31.65 7.49
N ASP A 2 -12.05 -30.41 7.14
CA ASP A 2 -10.93 -29.73 7.80
C ASP A 2 -11.36 -28.33 8.23
N ALA A 3 -10.93 -28.01 9.44
CA ALA A 3 -11.52 -27.01 10.31
C ALA A 3 -11.14 -25.58 9.89
N GLY A 4 -12.04 -24.66 10.20
CA GLY A 4 -12.01 -23.27 9.75
C GLY A 4 -10.75 -22.48 10.11
N ARG A 5 -10.54 -21.44 9.33
CA ARG A 5 -9.74 -20.29 9.73
C ARG A 5 -10.66 -19.08 9.76
N SER A 6 -10.95 -18.64 10.98
CA SER A 6 -11.49 -17.33 11.29
C SER A 6 -10.29 -16.39 11.35
N TYR A 7 -10.24 -15.39 10.48
CA TYR A 7 -9.34 -14.27 10.65
C TYR A 7 -10.21 -13.07 11.04
N ASN A 8 -9.91 -12.52 12.21
CA ASN A 8 -10.50 -11.27 12.67
C ASN A 8 -10.20 -10.20 11.62
N GLY A 9 -11.23 -9.42 11.28
CA GLY A 9 -11.11 -8.27 10.39
C GLY A 9 -10.06 -7.28 10.90
N ASP A 10 -9.54 -6.54 9.92
CA ASP A 10 -8.64 -5.40 10.04
C ASP A 10 -7.19 -5.77 10.42
N ILE A 11 -6.35 -6.05 9.41
CA ILE A 11 -4.90 -5.72 9.30
C ILE A 11 -4.40 -6.42 8.02
N CYS A 12 -4.06 -5.63 6.99
CA CYS A 12 -3.65 -6.15 5.70
C CYS A 12 -2.38 -5.49 5.17
N CYS A 13 -1.29 -5.74 5.87
CA CYS A 13 0.03 -6.04 5.32
C CYS A 13 0.70 -6.98 6.35
N PRO A 14 1.05 -8.22 6.02
CA PRO A 14 1.73 -9.09 6.98
C PRO A 14 3.06 -8.46 7.37
N GLU A 15 3.25 -8.17 8.66
CA GLU A 15 4.55 -7.86 9.26
C GLU A 15 5.46 -9.10 9.25
N THR A 16 5.80 -9.63 8.08
CA THR A 16 6.98 -10.49 7.92
C THR A 16 8.14 -9.64 7.39
N PRO A 17 9.35 -9.77 7.97
CA PRO A 17 10.40 -8.79 7.77
C PRO A 17 11.01 -8.99 6.38
N ILE A 18 10.50 -8.27 5.38
CA ILE A 18 11.32 -7.96 4.20
C ILE A 18 12.30 -6.87 4.63
N SER A 19 13.28 -7.29 5.43
CA SER A 19 14.52 -6.56 5.66
C SER A 19 15.27 -6.56 4.34
N ASN A 20 15.05 -5.53 3.53
CA ASN A 20 16.09 -4.72 2.86
C ASN A 20 15.44 -3.72 1.89
N GLY A 21 15.29 -2.46 2.34
CA GLY A 21 15.26 -1.33 1.40
C GLY A 21 14.34 -0.15 1.77
N CYS A 22 13.25 -0.39 2.49
CA CYS A 22 12.19 0.61 2.66
C CYS A 22 11.80 0.78 4.13
N VAL A 23 12.61 1.51 4.90
CA VAL A 23 12.27 1.85 6.29
C VAL A 23 12.26 3.35 6.40
N CYS A 24 11.06 3.93 6.48
CA CYS A 24 10.88 5.32 6.86
C CYS A 24 9.86 5.40 7.97
N ASP A 25 10.32 5.94 9.10
CA ASP A 25 9.53 6.03 10.32
C ASP A 25 9.16 7.49 10.61
N ASP A 26 7.99 7.69 11.20
CA ASP A 26 7.58 8.99 11.73
C ASP A 26 8.08 9.19 13.15
N THR A 27 9.41 9.19 13.30
CA THR A 27 10.06 9.50 14.58
C THR A 27 9.88 10.98 14.92
N PRO A 28 9.17 11.33 16.01
CA PRO A 28 8.93 12.72 16.38
C PRO A 28 10.18 13.38 16.98
N THR A 29 10.27 14.70 16.86
CA THR A 29 11.32 15.46 17.56
C THR A 29 11.12 15.44 19.08
N PRO A 30 12.16 15.69 19.90
CA PRO A 30 12.00 15.82 21.35
C PRO A 30 10.97 16.87 21.77
N TRP A 31 10.88 17.99 21.03
CA TRP A 31 9.87 19.02 21.28
C TRP A 31 8.45 18.47 21.05
N MET A 32 8.25 17.70 20.00
CA MET A 32 6.95 17.08 19.69
C MET A 32 6.54 16.09 20.78
N VAL A 33 7.47 15.22 21.21
CA VAL A 33 7.24 14.29 22.33
C VAL A 33 6.84 15.05 23.60
N SER A 34 7.59 16.10 23.96
CA SER A 34 7.30 16.91 25.15
C SER A 34 5.95 17.65 25.08
N ASN A 35 5.41 17.88 23.89
CA ASN A 35 4.14 18.54 23.67
C ASN A 35 3.02 17.58 23.27
N ASN A 36 3.26 16.26 23.36
CA ASN A 36 2.32 15.22 22.98
C ASN A 36 1.79 15.40 21.53
N LYS A 37 2.72 15.64 20.61
CA LYS A 37 2.48 15.84 19.18
C LYS A 37 3.12 14.71 18.37
N THR A 38 2.45 14.32 17.28
CA THR A 38 2.97 13.41 16.26
C THR A 38 3.39 14.18 15.01
N CYS A 39 4.01 13.49 14.04
CA CYS A 39 4.38 14.07 12.74
C CYS A 39 3.16 14.53 11.93
N GLU A 40 2.01 13.87 12.09
CA GLU A 40 0.74 14.25 11.49
C GLU A 40 0.18 15.57 12.06
N ASP A 41 0.46 15.86 13.34
CA ASP A 41 -0.07 17.05 14.03
C ASP A 41 0.59 18.38 13.60
N ILE A 42 1.68 18.33 12.82
CA ILE A 42 2.56 19.48 12.55
C ILE A 42 2.75 19.77 11.04
N PRO A 43 1.70 19.82 10.21
CA PRO A 43 1.83 19.92 8.75
C PRO A 43 2.64 21.13 8.29
N ASN A 44 2.53 22.27 8.98
CA ASN A 44 3.33 23.47 8.66
C ASN A 44 4.82 23.27 8.94
N THR A 45 5.16 22.51 9.96
CA THR A 45 6.55 22.17 10.29
C THR A 45 7.10 21.17 9.28
N ILE A 46 6.32 20.17 8.87
CA ILE A 46 6.69 19.26 7.76
C ILE A 46 7.00 20.06 6.49
N GLN A 47 6.20 21.07 6.16
CA GLN A 47 6.45 21.91 4.97
C GLN A 47 7.69 22.81 5.06
N SER A 48 8.18 23.11 6.26
CA SER A 48 9.26 24.10 6.47
C SER A 48 10.56 23.52 7.02
N LYS A 49 10.53 22.31 7.57
CA LYS A 49 11.69 21.63 8.16
C LYS A 49 12.24 20.60 7.19
N CYS A 50 11.85 19.33 7.27
CA CYS A 50 12.26 18.25 6.34
C CYS A 50 13.60 18.51 5.61
N ASN A 51 13.64 18.41 4.28
CA ASN A 51 14.83 18.65 3.46
C ASN A 51 15.35 20.10 3.41
N ALA A 52 14.76 21.02 4.19
CA ALA A 52 15.18 22.41 4.31
C ALA A 52 15.89 22.71 5.66
N ASP A 53 15.97 21.74 6.57
CA ASP A 53 16.63 21.88 7.86
C ASP A 53 17.64 20.75 8.07
N ALA A 54 18.92 21.10 8.15
CA ALA A 54 20.01 20.12 8.22
C ALA A 54 19.96 19.22 9.46
N THR A 55 19.39 19.70 10.58
CA THR A 55 19.22 18.87 11.77
C THR A 55 18.09 17.86 11.57
N TRP A 56 16.99 18.27 10.93
CA TRP A 56 15.91 17.34 10.60
C TRP A 56 16.35 16.25 9.61
N GLU A 57 17.16 16.63 8.63
CA GLU A 57 17.73 15.68 7.67
C GLU A 57 18.73 14.71 8.30
N ALA A 58 19.62 15.22 9.18
CA ALA A 58 20.59 14.38 9.87
C ALA A 58 19.93 13.39 10.85
N GLU A 59 18.91 13.82 11.57
CA GLU A 59 18.21 13.03 12.59
C GLU A 59 17.02 12.23 12.02
N LYS A 60 16.70 12.41 10.73
CA LYS A 60 15.57 11.75 10.03
C LYS A 60 14.23 11.92 10.75
N TYR A 61 13.96 13.09 11.31
CA TYR A 61 12.68 13.35 11.99
C TYR A 61 11.52 13.31 11.00
N CYS A 62 10.42 12.66 11.38
CA CYS A 62 9.20 12.59 10.57
C CYS A 62 9.47 12.15 9.11
N GLN A 63 10.37 11.18 8.92
CA GLN A 63 10.90 10.79 7.62
C GLN A 63 9.79 10.40 6.64
N LYS A 64 8.81 9.61 7.10
CA LYS A 64 7.67 9.18 6.29
C LYS A 64 6.77 10.35 5.90
N SER A 65 6.37 11.17 6.87
CA SER A 65 5.56 12.37 6.65
C SER A 65 6.27 13.37 5.71
N CYS A 66 7.58 13.54 5.85
CA CYS A 66 8.38 14.37 4.94
C CYS A 66 8.38 13.81 3.51
N PHE A 67 8.54 12.50 3.35
CA PHE A 67 8.51 11.85 2.05
C PHE A 67 7.14 11.96 1.36
N ASP A 68 6.06 11.65 2.08
CA ASP A 68 4.69 11.74 1.56
C ASP A 68 4.32 13.18 1.16
N ALA A 69 4.91 14.17 1.83
CA ALA A 69 4.76 15.58 1.50
C ALA A 69 5.62 16.04 0.29
N GLY A 70 6.33 15.13 -0.38
CA GLY A 70 7.24 15.45 -1.49
C GLY A 70 8.53 16.16 -1.06
N ARG A 71 8.90 16.03 0.22
CA ARG A 71 10.04 16.70 0.88
C ARG A 71 10.94 15.72 1.61
N GLY A 72 10.97 14.46 1.14
CA GLY A 72 11.83 13.42 1.68
C GLY A 72 13.30 13.84 1.69
N TYR A 73 14.08 13.21 2.56
CA TYR A 73 15.50 13.52 2.67
C TYR A 73 16.30 12.86 1.55
N SER A 74 17.44 13.45 1.21
CA SER A 74 18.24 12.97 0.10
C SER A 74 18.74 11.54 0.34
N GLY A 75 18.49 10.65 -0.64
CA GLY A 75 18.90 9.25 -0.58
C GLY A 75 17.97 8.33 0.23
N ASP A 76 16.87 8.86 0.77
CA ASP A 76 15.84 8.02 1.38
C ASP A 76 14.94 7.40 0.31
N GLU A 77 14.84 6.08 0.33
CA GLU A 77 13.83 5.33 -0.40
C GLU A 77 12.74 4.94 0.60
N CYS A 78 11.81 5.86 0.85
CA CYS A 78 10.63 5.52 1.62
C CYS A 78 9.64 4.82 0.71
N CYS A 79 9.12 3.68 1.16
CA CYS A 79 7.97 3.10 0.51
C CYS A 79 6.80 4.01 0.85
N SER A 80 6.24 4.64 -0.18
CA SER A 80 4.86 5.06 -0.09
C SER A 80 4.06 3.77 0.16
N ASN A 81 3.57 3.57 1.38
CA ASN A 81 2.55 2.57 1.70
C ASN A 81 1.22 2.87 0.96
N SER A 82 1.28 3.48 -0.22
CA SER A 82 0.16 3.63 -1.14
C SER A 82 -0.03 2.29 -1.84
N CYS A 83 -0.39 1.27 -1.08
CA CYS A 83 -1.16 0.21 -1.69
C CYS A 83 -2.57 0.79 -1.96
N THR A 84 -3.19 0.33 -3.04
CA THR A 84 -4.55 0.68 -3.41
C THR A 84 -5.47 -0.42 -2.93
N GLU A 85 -6.60 -0.08 -2.35
CA GLU A 85 -7.68 -1.06 -2.12
C GLU A 85 -8.08 -1.65 -3.48
N CYS A 86 -7.84 -2.94 -3.65
CA CYS A 86 -8.25 -3.67 -4.83
C CYS A 86 -9.53 -4.43 -4.52
N ASP A 87 -10.45 -4.45 -5.49
CA ASP A 87 -11.68 -5.21 -5.36
C ASP A 87 -11.68 -6.43 -6.26
N ASP A 88 -12.61 -7.33 -5.96
CA ASP A 88 -12.92 -8.50 -6.76
C ASP A 88 -14.27 -8.34 -7.47
N THR A 89 -14.40 -7.25 -8.25
CA THR A 89 -15.56 -7.08 -9.12
C THR A 89 -15.45 -8.02 -10.33
N PRO A 90 -16.32 -9.04 -10.47
CA PRO A 90 -16.31 -9.92 -11.63
C PRO A 90 -16.96 -9.25 -12.85
N THR A 91 -16.70 -9.80 -14.02
CA THR A 91 -17.44 -9.41 -15.24
C THR A 91 -18.91 -9.86 -15.17
N ASP A 92 -19.79 -9.17 -15.90
CA ASP A 92 -21.19 -9.61 -16.09
C ASP A 92 -21.28 -11.04 -16.65
N TYR A 93 -20.35 -11.42 -17.53
CA TYR A 93 -20.29 -12.77 -18.07
C TYR A 93 -19.98 -13.81 -17.00
N MET A 94 -19.00 -13.56 -16.14
CA MET A 94 -18.68 -14.44 -15.02
C MET A 94 -19.90 -14.62 -14.11
N ASN A 95 -20.57 -13.53 -13.76
CA ASN A 95 -21.81 -13.57 -12.99
C ASN A 95 -22.89 -14.44 -13.68
N SER A 96 -23.05 -14.30 -15.01
CA SER A 96 -24.07 -15.05 -15.77
C SER A 96 -23.85 -16.58 -15.77
N ILE A 97 -22.61 -17.02 -15.57
CA ILE A 97 -22.25 -18.44 -15.49
C ILE A 97 -21.97 -18.89 -14.05
N GLY A 98 -22.27 -18.05 -13.06
CA GLY A 98 -22.12 -18.38 -11.64
C GLY A 98 -20.67 -18.41 -11.14
N HIS A 99 -19.76 -17.71 -11.83
CA HIS A 99 -18.37 -17.55 -11.41
C HIS A 99 -18.14 -16.22 -10.70
N THR A 100 -17.30 -16.27 -9.68
CA THR A 100 -16.71 -15.12 -8.97
C THR A 100 -15.23 -14.99 -9.34
N CYS A 101 -14.56 -13.94 -8.88
CA CYS A 101 -13.11 -13.81 -9.05
C CYS A 101 -12.35 -14.94 -8.33
N GLU A 102 -12.83 -15.38 -7.17
CA GLU A 102 -12.29 -16.52 -6.42
C GLU A 102 -12.50 -17.87 -7.14
N THR A 103 -13.70 -18.12 -7.67
CA THR A 103 -14.07 -19.44 -8.23
C THR A 103 -13.79 -19.58 -9.72
N GLY A 104 -13.75 -18.46 -10.45
CA GLY A 104 -13.51 -18.39 -11.88
C GLY A 104 -12.03 -18.44 -12.25
N THR A 105 -11.27 -19.42 -11.72
CA THR A 105 -9.80 -19.50 -11.85
C THR A 105 -9.31 -19.47 -13.30
N TRP A 106 -10.04 -20.07 -14.23
CA TRP A 106 -9.71 -19.98 -15.67
C TRP A 106 -9.72 -18.52 -16.16
N HIS A 107 -10.66 -17.71 -15.69
CA HIS A 107 -10.74 -16.29 -16.06
C HIS A 107 -9.55 -15.49 -15.52
N ILE A 108 -9.15 -15.74 -14.27
CA ILE A 108 -7.96 -15.13 -13.66
C ILE A 108 -6.70 -15.52 -14.44
N GLN A 109 -6.56 -16.79 -14.82
CA GLN A 109 -5.40 -17.26 -15.58
C GLN A 109 -5.30 -16.64 -16.99
N ASN A 110 -6.42 -16.45 -17.68
CA ASN A 110 -6.41 -16.11 -19.12
C ASN A 110 -6.78 -14.65 -19.43
N ASN A 111 -7.25 -13.88 -18.44
CA ASN A 111 -7.64 -12.49 -18.68
C ASN A 111 -6.69 -11.52 -18.01
N CYS A 112 -6.78 -11.28 -16.69
CA CYS A 112 -5.95 -10.34 -15.92
C CYS A 112 -5.03 -9.41 -16.76
N ASN A 113 -3.71 -9.47 -16.61
CA ASN A 113 -2.75 -8.64 -17.35
C ASN A 113 -2.59 -9.02 -18.84
N GLU A 114 -3.26 -10.07 -19.32
CA GLU A 114 -3.23 -10.51 -20.72
C GLU A 114 -4.40 -9.96 -21.57
N ASN A 115 -5.42 -9.37 -20.92
CA ASN A 115 -6.62 -8.87 -21.58
C ASN A 115 -6.79 -7.37 -21.31
N VAL A 116 -6.53 -6.55 -22.33
CA VAL A 116 -6.60 -5.08 -22.25
C VAL A 116 -7.96 -4.56 -21.78
N ALA A 117 -9.07 -5.27 -22.04
CA ALA A 117 -10.37 -4.86 -21.55
C ALA A 117 -10.54 -5.12 -20.04
N TRP A 118 -9.89 -6.16 -19.51
CA TRP A 118 -9.85 -6.42 -18.07
C TRP A 118 -8.97 -5.43 -17.34
N VAL A 119 -7.79 -5.14 -17.87
CA VAL A 119 -6.91 -4.08 -17.34
C VAL A 119 -7.63 -2.73 -17.29
N GLY A 120 -8.28 -2.34 -18.39
CA GLY A 120 -8.97 -1.05 -18.47
C GLY A 120 -10.21 -0.94 -17.58
N ALA A 121 -10.84 -2.06 -17.24
CA ALA A 121 -12.03 -2.09 -16.39
C ALA A 121 -11.72 -2.41 -14.91
N GLY A 122 -10.53 -2.94 -14.61
CA GLY A 122 -10.15 -3.32 -13.25
C GLY A 122 -10.85 -4.58 -12.72
N TYR A 123 -11.25 -5.53 -13.58
CA TYR A 123 -11.99 -6.72 -13.11
C TYR A 123 -11.12 -7.63 -12.24
N CYS A 124 -11.67 -8.18 -11.16
CA CYS A 124 -10.99 -9.15 -10.30
C CYS A 124 -9.59 -8.70 -9.87
N ARG A 125 -9.42 -7.42 -9.59
CA ARG A 125 -8.11 -6.79 -9.39
C ARG A 125 -7.35 -7.42 -8.23
N GLN A 126 -8.05 -7.72 -7.13
CA GLN A 126 -7.46 -8.40 -5.97
C GLN A 126 -7.00 -9.83 -6.33
N SER A 127 -7.90 -10.65 -6.87
CA SER A 127 -7.59 -12.02 -7.30
C SER A 127 -6.48 -12.08 -8.36
N CYS A 128 -6.43 -11.12 -9.30
CA CYS A 128 -5.35 -11.02 -10.29
C CYS A 128 -4.01 -10.69 -9.63
N PHE A 129 -3.99 -9.80 -8.64
CA PHE A 129 -2.79 -9.45 -7.88
C PHE A 129 -2.26 -10.65 -7.08
N GLU A 130 -3.13 -11.33 -6.33
CA GLU A 130 -2.79 -12.55 -5.58
C GLU A 130 -2.28 -13.68 -6.47
N ALA A 131 -2.70 -13.72 -7.73
CA ALA A 131 -2.23 -14.67 -8.74
C ALA A 131 -0.93 -14.26 -9.43
N GLU A 132 -0.24 -13.20 -8.98
CA GLU A 132 0.96 -12.61 -9.60
C GLU A 132 0.73 -12.17 -11.06
N ARG A 133 -0.50 -11.79 -11.38
CA ARG A 133 -0.97 -11.38 -12.72
C ARG A 133 -1.70 -10.03 -12.66
N GLY A 134 -1.42 -9.25 -11.61
CA GLY A 134 -2.03 -7.94 -11.37
C GLY A 134 -1.73 -6.94 -12.48
N TYR A 135 -2.43 -5.81 -12.44
CA TYR A 135 -2.27 -4.77 -13.46
C TYR A 135 -1.02 -3.93 -13.20
N GLU A 136 -0.48 -3.36 -14.28
CA GLU A 136 0.74 -2.53 -14.18
C GLU A 136 0.52 -1.35 -13.24
N GLY A 137 1.40 -1.21 -12.25
CA GLY A 137 1.31 -0.16 -11.23
C GLY A 137 0.38 -0.49 -10.07
N ASP A 138 -0.31 -1.63 -10.09
CA ASP A 138 -1.09 -2.08 -8.94
C ASP A 138 -0.17 -2.51 -7.80
N SER A 139 -0.50 -2.03 -6.61
CA SER A 139 -0.01 -2.57 -5.34
C SER A 139 -1.25 -2.75 -4.48
N CYS A 140 -1.84 -3.93 -4.47
CA CYS A 140 -3.12 -4.14 -3.79
C CYS A 140 -2.93 -4.30 -2.27
N CYS A 141 -3.71 -3.56 -1.48
CA CYS A 141 -3.94 -3.90 -0.07
C CYS A 141 -5.10 -4.91 -0.01
N SER A 142 -5.00 -5.93 0.86
CA SER A 142 -6.09 -6.89 1.12
C SER A 142 -7.03 -6.43 2.23
#